data_AF-A0A497P4D7-F1
#
_entry.id   AF-A0A497P4D7-F1
#
_cell.length_a   1.000
_cell.length_b   1.000
_cell.length_c   1.000
_cell.angle_alpha   90.00
_cell.angle_beta   90.00
_cell.angle_gamma   90.00
#
_symmetry.space_group_name_H-M   'P 1'
#
loop_
_entity.id
_entity.type
_entity.pdbx_description
1 polymer ?
#
loop_
_entity_poly.entity_id
_entity_poly.type
_entity_poly.pdbx_seq_one_letter_code
_entity_poly.pdbx_strand_id
1 'polypeptide(L)'
;MTKKELDYVAEKVADAIVEKLFNSENFEVSSMPSATDEQMIIAEVARLMTLLSQYEESEEYEKAAIIQNKITKLEKILKKL
;
A
#
# COMPACT_ATOMS: atom_id res chain seq x y z
N MET A 1 -24.81 -23.76 -6.01
CA MET A 1 -23.67 -23.50 -5.11
C MET A 1 -24.19 -22.90 -3.83
N THR A 2 -23.79 -23.47 -2.69
CA THR A 2 -24.05 -22.94 -1.35
C THR A 2 -22.94 -21.95 -0.97
N LYS A 3 -23.20 -21.09 0.02
CA LYS A 3 -22.22 -20.10 0.49
C LYS A 3 -20.88 -20.74 0.90
N LYS A 4 -20.94 -21.90 1.56
CA LYS A 4 -19.75 -22.67 1.96
C LYS A 4 -18.91 -23.13 0.77
N GLU A 5 -19.56 -23.54 -0.33
CA GLU A 5 -18.87 -23.93 -1.55
C GLU A 5 -18.24 -22.72 -2.25
N LEU A 6 -18.89 -21.56 -2.21
CA LEU A 6 -18.34 -20.32 -2.77
C LEU A 6 -17.12 -19.84 -1.97
N ASP A 7 -17.20 -19.86 -0.64
CA ASP A 7 -16.11 -19.46 0.25
C ASP A 7 -14.90 -20.40 0.08
N TYR A 8 -15.14 -21.71 -0.01
CA TYR A 8 -14.09 -22.70 -0.28
C TYR A 8 -13.39 -22.48 -1.61
N VAL A 9 -14.15 -22.15 -2.67
CA VAL A 9 -13.56 -21.85 -3.98
C VAL A 9 -12.76 -20.55 -3.94
N ALA A 10 -13.26 -19.51 -3.27
CA ALA A 10 -12.55 -18.24 -3.13
C ALA A 10 -11.21 -18.41 -2.41
N GLU A 11 -11.19 -19.19 -1.33
CA GLU A 11 -9.98 -19.52 -0.58
C GLU A 11 -8.97 -20.29 -1.45
N LYS A 12 -9.43 -21.32 -2.17
CA LYS A 12 -8.55 -22.09 -3.08
C LYS A 12 -8.02 -21.27 -4.26
N VAL A 13 -8.79 -20.31 -4.76
CA VAL A 13 -8.35 -19.40 -5.81
C VAL A 13 -7.31 -18.42 -5.26
N ALA A 14 -7.51 -17.89 -4.06
CA ALA A 14 -6.54 -17.00 -3.40
C ALA A 14 -5.21 -17.72 -3.16
N ASP A 15 -5.24 -18.94 -2.59
CA ASP A 15 -4.06 -19.78 -2.38
C ASP A 15 -3.31 -20.04 -3.69
N ALA A 16 -4.03 -20.43 -4.75
CA ALA A 16 -3.43 -20.72 -6.03
C ALA A 16 -2.83 -19.48 -6.72
N ILE A 17 -3.41 -18.29 -6.50
CA ILE A 17 -2.85 -17.02 -7.00
C ILE A 17 -1.57 -16.69 -6.24
N VAL A 18 -1.58 -16.80 -4.91
CA VAL A 18 -0.40 -16.52 -4.07
C VAL A 18 0.72 -17.50 -4.40
N GLU A 19 0.44 -18.79 -4.51
CA GLU A 19 1.44 -19.80 -4.87
C GLU A 19 2.06 -19.51 -6.25
N LYS A 20 1.25 -19.16 -7.25
CA LYS A 20 1.77 -18.82 -8.59
C LYS A 20 2.58 -17.53 -8.61
N LEU A 21 2.16 -16.52 -7.86
CA LEU A 21 2.84 -15.22 -7.81
C LEU A 21 4.13 -15.29 -6.99
N PHE A 22 4.20 -16.07 -5.91
CA PHE A 22 5.32 -16.01 -4.97
C PHE A 22 6.23 -17.24 -4.99
N ASN A 23 5.75 -18.42 -5.42
CA ASN A 23 6.53 -19.66 -5.45
C ASN A 23 6.93 -20.13 -6.85
N SER A 24 6.55 -19.40 -7.91
CA SER A 24 7.17 -19.66 -9.22
C SER A 24 8.60 -19.15 -9.17
N GLU A 25 9.58 -20.03 -9.42
CA GLU A 25 11.02 -19.68 -9.51
C GLU A 25 11.32 -18.58 -10.56
N ASN A 26 10.31 -18.17 -11.34
CA ASN A 26 10.34 -17.15 -12.37
C ASN A 26 9.57 -15.86 -12.00
N PHE A 27 9.20 -15.62 -10.72
CA PHE A 27 8.72 -14.30 -10.30
C PHE A 27 9.88 -13.30 -10.27
N GLU A 28 10.32 -12.90 -11.46
CA GLU A 28 11.20 -11.77 -11.63
C GLU A 28 10.42 -10.50 -11.26
N VAL A 29 10.78 -9.86 -10.14
CA VAL A 29 10.21 -8.56 -9.72
C VAL A 29 10.33 -7.52 -10.84
N SER A 30 11.29 -7.68 -11.76
CA SER A 30 11.46 -6.90 -13.00
C SER A 30 10.32 -7.02 -14.00
N SER A 31 9.45 -8.03 -13.89
CA SER A 31 8.30 -8.24 -14.79
C SER A 31 7.02 -7.52 -14.31
N MET A 32 7.01 -6.95 -13.11
CA MET A 32 5.96 -6.05 -12.67
C MET A 32 6.13 -4.68 -13.35
N PRO A 33 5.06 -4.09 -13.90
CA PRO A 33 5.13 -2.73 -14.42
C PRO A 33 5.59 -1.80 -13.27
N SER A 34 6.51 -0.89 -13.59
CA SER A 34 6.93 0.13 -12.63
C SER A 34 5.71 0.89 -12.12
N ALA A 35 5.65 1.13 -10.81
CA ALA A 35 4.56 1.90 -10.22
C ALA A 35 4.46 3.26 -10.92
N THR A 36 3.24 3.72 -11.18
CA THR A 36 3.04 5.08 -11.72
C THR A 36 3.44 6.12 -10.66
N ASP A 37 3.74 7.33 -11.10
CA ASP A 37 4.03 8.44 -10.17
C ASP A 37 2.89 8.64 -9.16
N GLU A 38 1.64 8.48 -9.60
CA GLU A 38 0.45 8.52 -8.74
C GLU A 38 0.49 7.43 -7.66
N GLN A 39 0.77 6.18 -8.04
CA GLN A 39 0.87 5.05 -7.11
C GLN A 39 2.01 5.22 -6.11
N MET A 40 3.17 5.75 -6.56
CA MET A 40 4.30 6.05 -5.67
C MET A 40 3.96 7.15 -4.66
N ILE A 41 3.28 8.22 -5.10
CA ILE A 41 2.86 9.30 -4.21
C ILE A 41 1.83 8.80 -3.19
N ILE A 42 0.86 7.99 -3.60
CA ILE A 42 -0.13 7.40 -2.68
C ILE A 42 0.56 6.53 -1.63
N ALA A 43 1.52 5.70 -2.04
CA ALA A 43 2.29 4.85 -1.12
C ALA A 43 3.09 5.68 -0.10
N GLU A 44 3.74 6.77 -0.53
CA GLU A 44 4.48 7.63 0.39
C GLU A 44 3.55 8.42 1.32
N VAL A 45 2.38 8.86 0.86
CA VAL A 45 1.37 9.49 1.73
C VAL A 45 0.93 8.50 2.81
N ALA A 46 0.65 7.25 2.47
CA ALA A 46 0.28 6.22 3.45
C ALA A 46 1.39 6.00 4.49
N ARG A 47 2.65 5.91 4.05
CA ARG A 47 3.82 5.78 4.94
C ARG A 47 3.94 6.98 5.89
N LEU A 48 3.74 8.19 5.39
CA LEU A 48 3.78 9.41 6.19
C LEU A 48 2.61 9.50 7.17
N MET A 49 1.41 9.01 6.82
CA MET A 49 0.28 8.93 7.75
C MET A 49 0.56 7.99 8.92
N THR A 50 1.18 6.82 8.66
CA THR A 50 1.64 5.92 9.74
C THR A 50 2.65 6.59 10.65
N LEU A 51 3.61 7.32 10.08
CA LEU A 51 4.62 8.04 10.86
C LEU A 51 4.03 9.21 11.66
N LEU A 52 3.03 9.90 11.10
CA LEU A 52 2.28 10.95 11.80
C LEU A 52 1.59 10.37 13.05
N SER A 53 0.86 9.26 12.90
CA SER A 53 0.20 8.57 14.02
C SER A 53 1.21 8.22 15.13
N GLN A 54 2.37 7.67 14.76
CA GLN A 54 3.42 7.33 15.73
C GLN A 54 3.95 8.55 16.49
N TYR A 55 4.18 9.69 15.80
CA TYR A 55 4.63 10.91 16.46
C TYR A 55 3.55 11.59 17.32
N GLU A 56 2.28 11.44 16.96
CA GLU A 56 1.18 11.92 17.80
C GLU A 56 1.05 11.07 19.07
N GLU A 57 1.20 9.74 18.96
CA GLU A 57 1.19 8.81 20.09
C GLU A 57 2.37 9.04 21.05
N SER A 58 3.55 9.41 20.54
CA SER A 58 4.73 9.72 21.35
C SER A 58 4.81 11.19 21.83
N GLU A 59 3.78 12.00 21.57
CA GLU A 59 3.71 13.43 21.87
C GLU A 59 4.85 14.26 21.22
N GLU A 60 5.45 13.77 20.14
CA GLU A 60 6.52 14.44 19.38
C GLU A 60 5.95 15.44 18.36
N TYR A 61 5.20 16.44 18.85
CA TYR A 61 4.37 17.32 18.01
C TYR A 61 5.15 18.16 16.98
N GLU A 62 6.39 18.54 17.26
CA GLU A 62 7.23 19.23 16.27
C GLU A 62 7.48 18.34 15.05
N LYS A 63 7.75 17.04 15.28
CA LYS A 63 7.93 16.07 14.22
C LYS A 63 6.61 15.81 13.50
N ALA A 64 5.51 15.67 14.24
CA ALA A 64 4.17 15.52 13.67
C ALA A 64 3.82 16.67 12.70
N ALA A 65 4.07 17.92 13.10
CA ALA A 65 3.83 19.10 12.26
C ALA A 65 4.67 19.10 10.97
N ILE A 66 5.93 18.62 11.03
CA ILE A 66 6.78 18.49 9.84
C ILE A 66 6.21 17.42 8.89
N ILE A 67 5.77 16.27 9.41
CA ILE A 67 5.18 15.21 8.60
C ILE A 67 3.85 15.66 7.97
N GLN A 68 2.99 16.30 8.73
CA GLN A 68 1.72 16.86 8.24
C GLN A 68 1.95 17.82 7.06
N ASN A 69 2.94 18.72 7.17
CA ASN A 69 3.30 19.62 6.08
C ASN A 69 3.79 18.88 4.81
N LYS A 70 4.49 17.76 4.96
CA LYS A 70 4.93 16.92 3.83
C LYS A 70 3.74 16.25 3.15
N ILE A 71 2.83 15.68 3.94
CA ILE A 71 1.57 15.08 3.46
C ILE A 71 0.78 16.10 2.63
N THR A 72 0.53 17.29 3.17
CA THR A 72 -0.23 18.34 2.45
C THR A 72 0.43 18.74 1.13
N LYS A 73 1.77 18.74 1.04
CA LYS A 73 2.47 19.02 -0.23
C LYS A 73 2.26 17.90 -1.24
N LEU A 74 2.36 16.64 -0.83
CA LEU A 74 2.15 15.50 -1.71
C LEU A 74 0.70 15.41 -2.19
N GLU A 75 -0.29 15.64 -1.32
CA GLU A 75 -1.71 15.68 -1.72
C GLU A 75 -2.00 16.79 -2.74
N LYS A 76 -1.33 17.94 -2.64
CA LYS A 76 -1.44 19.02 -3.63
C LYS A 76 -0.82 18.66 -4.97
N ILE A 77 0.25 17.86 -4.98
CA ILE A 77 0.85 17.33 -6.20
C ILE A 77 -0.11 16.31 -6.82
N LEU A 78 -0.61 15.37 -6.02
CA LEU A 78 -1.55 14.32 -6.44
C LEU A 78 -2.80 14.89 -7.10
N LYS A 79 -3.36 15.99 -6.56
CA LYS A 79 -4.53 16.68 -7.14
C LYS A 79 -4.27 17.33 -8.52
N LYS A 80 -3.01 17.46 -8.94
CA LYS A 80 -2.61 18.09 -10.20
C LYS A 80 -2.12 17.09 -11.24
N LEU A 81 -1.92 15.83 -10.85
CA LEU A 81 -1.76 14.71 -11.77
C LEU A 81 -3.13 14.36 -12.38
#